data_AF-A0A6L3B541-F1
#
_entry.id   AF-A0A6L3B541-F1
#
_cell.length_a   1.000
_cell.length_b   1.000
_cell.length_c   1.000
_cell.angle_alpha   90.00
_cell.angle_beta   90.00
_cell.angle_gamma   90.00
#
_symmetry.space_group_name_H-M   'P 1'
#
loop_
_entity.id
_entity.type
_entity.pdbx_description
1 polymer ?
#
loop_
_entity_poly.entity_id
_entity_poly.type
_entity_poly.pdbx_seq_one_letter_code
_entity_poly.pdbx_strand_id
1 'polypeptide(L)'
;MAAPYVLHMLTPLKHVSAFDVNMAADAGMGPLFPYTGVALEEITGITQDAMFSRDPANAARTGLFIGGRDAVLALDMMDAARKAMFAPFTISVMVDPSGAFTTAGAMVAVVERALRRSHPDGIKGLNLKVFGATGVVGGIAAVIAALAGARVTLVSHRGLSGVEPKAAEFRRRFGVELACADAPDDAAREALLGDAEVVFGCGRAGVQILSARNLAAAGRLLVAADINAVPPPGIEGVGPKDNGTPLPGGRGVGVGALAIGAVKFRVQHALLTRLAAAKTAVYLDFCDAYDAARQIAG
;
A
#
# COMPACT_ATOMS: atom_id res chain seq x y z
N MET A 1 -33.98 9.42 12.86
CA MET A 1 -32.97 8.61 12.15
C MET A 1 -31.66 9.37 12.14
N ALA A 2 -30.53 8.73 12.40
CA ALA A 2 -29.23 9.38 12.25
C ALA A 2 -29.04 9.81 10.79
N ALA A 3 -28.44 10.98 10.55
CA ALA A 3 -28.23 11.48 9.19
C ALA A 3 -27.37 10.49 8.39
N PRO A 4 -27.48 10.40 7.05
CA PRO A 4 -26.66 9.49 6.24
C PRO A 4 -25.15 9.83 6.32
N TYR A 5 -24.30 8.88 5.91
CA TYR A 5 -22.85 9.13 5.87
C TYR A 5 -22.47 9.64 4.49
N VAL A 6 -21.95 10.86 4.39
CA VAL A 6 -21.59 11.44 3.08
C VAL A 6 -20.10 11.23 2.85
N LEU A 7 -19.73 10.58 1.75
CA LEU A 7 -18.33 10.38 1.38
C LEU A 7 -18.00 11.17 0.11
N HIS A 8 -17.12 12.16 0.24
CA HIS A 8 -16.55 12.88 -0.90
C HIS A 8 -15.27 12.18 -1.35
N MET A 9 -15.28 11.65 -2.57
CA MET A 9 -14.17 10.88 -3.13
C MET A 9 -13.35 11.78 -4.06
N LEU A 10 -12.20 12.22 -3.59
CA LEU A 10 -11.30 13.16 -4.25
C LEU A 10 -10.20 12.41 -4.99
N THR A 11 -9.88 12.83 -6.21
CA THR A 11 -8.73 12.30 -6.95
C THR A 11 -8.14 13.34 -7.89
N PRO A 12 -6.80 13.40 -8.02
CA PRO A 12 -6.16 14.21 -9.06
C PRO A 12 -6.35 13.63 -10.47
N LEU A 13 -6.91 12.43 -10.58
CA LEU A 13 -7.12 11.75 -11.87
C LEU A 13 -8.44 12.17 -12.53
N LYS A 14 -8.55 11.87 -13.82
CA LYS A 14 -9.79 12.11 -14.60
C LYS A 14 -11.00 11.33 -14.09
N HIS A 15 -10.77 10.23 -13.37
CA HIS A 15 -11.82 9.34 -12.86
C HIS A 15 -11.48 8.89 -11.44
N VAL A 16 -12.50 8.83 -10.58
CA VAL A 16 -12.43 8.05 -9.35
C VAL A 16 -12.36 6.57 -9.72
N SER A 17 -11.60 5.80 -8.96
CA SER A 17 -11.47 4.36 -9.13
C SER A 17 -12.82 3.67 -8.90
N ALA A 18 -13.30 2.91 -9.89
CA ALA A 18 -14.50 2.09 -9.74
C ALA A 18 -14.35 1.05 -8.60
N PHE A 19 -13.13 0.58 -8.37
CA PHE A 19 -12.83 -0.30 -7.24
C PHE A 19 -13.13 0.38 -5.91
N ASP A 20 -12.66 1.62 -5.72
CA ASP A 20 -12.84 2.35 -4.47
C ASP A 20 -14.31 2.74 -4.26
N VAL A 21 -15.03 3.05 -5.34
CA VAL A 21 -16.49 3.31 -5.29
C VAL A 21 -17.24 2.06 -4.81
N ASN A 22 -16.94 0.89 -5.38
CA ASN A 22 -17.57 -0.36 -4.98
C ASN A 22 -17.25 -0.71 -3.52
N MET A 23 -15.99 -0.57 -3.10
CA MET A 23 -15.60 -0.81 -1.70
C MET A 23 -16.34 0.11 -0.72
N ALA A 24 -16.49 1.38 -1.06
CA ALA A 24 -17.24 2.33 -0.24
C ALA A 24 -18.72 1.95 -0.17
N ALA A 25 -19.35 1.62 -1.30
CA ALA A 25 -20.75 1.20 -1.35
C ALA A 25 -20.98 -0.08 -0.53
N ASP A 26 -20.11 -1.09 -0.70
CA ASP A 26 -20.19 -2.37 0.02
C ASP A 26 -19.98 -2.19 1.54
N ALA A 27 -19.20 -1.19 1.95
CA ALA A 27 -19.03 -0.80 3.35
C ALA A 27 -20.22 0.00 3.91
N GLY A 28 -21.29 0.23 3.13
CA GLY A 28 -22.47 0.98 3.54
C GLY A 28 -22.27 2.50 3.57
N MET A 29 -21.23 3.00 2.91
CA MET A 29 -20.98 4.43 2.75
C MET A 29 -21.97 4.99 1.72
N GLY A 30 -22.61 6.13 2.00
CA GLY A 30 -23.54 6.70 1.03
C GLY A 30 -24.41 7.83 1.56
N PRO A 31 -24.59 8.91 0.78
CA PRO A 31 -24.24 9.05 -0.64
C PRO A 31 -22.73 9.26 -0.93
N LEU A 32 -22.27 8.80 -2.10
CA LEU A 32 -20.89 8.91 -2.60
C LEU A 32 -20.79 10.00 -3.67
N PHE A 33 -19.91 10.98 -3.49
CA PHE A 33 -19.74 12.10 -4.42
C PHE A 33 -18.32 12.15 -5.00
N PRO A 34 -18.13 11.88 -6.31
CA PRO A 34 -16.82 11.91 -6.93
C PRO A 34 -16.39 13.34 -7.32
N TYR A 35 -15.13 13.69 -7.04
CA TYR A 35 -14.45 14.88 -7.50
C TYR A 35 -13.18 14.45 -8.22
N THR A 36 -13.03 14.89 -9.47
CA THR A 36 -11.93 14.46 -10.35
C THR A 36 -11.10 15.66 -10.78
N GLY A 37 -9.84 15.41 -11.12
CA GLY A 37 -8.89 16.46 -11.48
C GLY A 37 -8.58 17.44 -10.34
N VAL A 38 -8.80 17.02 -9.09
CA VAL A 38 -8.60 17.86 -7.91
C VAL A 38 -7.10 18.12 -7.71
N ALA A 39 -6.70 19.38 -7.73
CA ALA A 39 -5.36 19.82 -7.40
C ALA A 39 -5.16 19.95 -5.88
N LEU A 40 -3.90 19.97 -5.44
CA LEU A 40 -3.57 20.09 -4.02
C LEU A 40 -4.12 21.38 -3.40
N GLU A 41 -4.08 22.47 -4.16
CA GLU A 41 -4.50 23.81 -3.73
C GLU A 41 -6.02 23.91 -3.52
N GLU A 42 -6.80 23.01 -4.14
CA GLU A 42 -8.26 22.99 -4.05
C GLU A 42 -8.76 22.24 -2.81
N ILE A 43 -7.91 21.41 -2.19
CA ILE A 43 -8.30 20.54 -1.06
C ILE A 43 -8.83 21.35 0.12
N THR A 44 -8.20 22.48 0.44
CA THR A 44 -8.63 23.34 1.55
C THR A 44 -10.07 23.82 1.37
N GLY A 45 -10.40 24.31 0.17
CA GLY A 45 -11.74 24.82 -0.15
C GLY A 45 -12.79 23.71 -0.10
N ILE A 46 -12.51 22.56 -0.74
CA ILE A 46 -13.41 21.40 -0.74
C ILE A 46 -13.65 20.88 0.69
N THR A 47 -12.58 20.84 1.50
CA THR A 47 -12.68 20.38 2.89
C THR A 47 -13.56 21.30 3.73
N GLN A 48 -13.37 22.63 3.60
CA GLN A 48 -14.16 23.62 4.32
C GLN A 48 -15.63 23.57 3.92
N ASP A 49 -15.92 23.44 2.63
CA ASP A 49 -17.30 23.29 2.14
C ASP A 49 -17.96 22.01 2.70
N ALA A 50 -17.25 20.89 2.67
CA ALA A 50 -17.74 19.62 3.23
C ALA A 50 -17.97 19.67 4.75
N MET A 51 -17.10 20.34 5.53
CA MET A 51 -17.24 20.40 6.99
C MET A 51 -18.28 21.41 7.49
N PHE A 52 -18.54 22.51 6.77
CA PHE A 52 -19.53 23.52 7.17
C PHE A 52 -20.94 23.28 6.65
N SER A 53 -21.10 22.39 5.66
CA SER A 53 -22.41 22.08 5.07
C SER A 53 -23.36 21.29 5.99
N ARG A 54 -22.90 20.88 7.19
CA ARG A 54 -23.69 20.14 8.18
C ARG A 54 -23.44 20.66 9.59
N ASP A 55 -24.44 20.51 10.46
CA ASP A 55 -24.28 20.86 11.87
C ASP A 55 -23.17 20.03 12.53
N PRO A 56 -22.51 20.53 13.60
CA PRO A 56 -21.38 19.86 14.22
C PRO A 56 -21.64 18.41 14.66
N ALA A 57 -22.87 18.07 15.06
CA ALA A 57 -23.20 16.71 15.49
C ALA A 57 -23.20 15.73 14.30
N ASN A 58 -23.52 16.22 13.10
CA ASN A 58 -23.51 15.45 11.86
C ASN A 58 -22.23 15.62 11.04
N ALA A 59 -21.32 16.53 11.39
CA ALA A 59 -20.03 16.69 10.71
C ALA A 59 -19.18 15.42 10.75
N ALA A 60 -19.17 14.70 11.87
CA ALA A 60 -18.49 13.39 12.01
C ALA A 60 -19.05 12.32 11.03
N ARG A 61 -20.23 12.56 10.44
CA ARG A 61 -20.84 11.72 9.41
C ARG A 61 -20.56 12.17 7.99
N THR A 62 -19.55 13.00 7.80
CA THR A 62 -18.97 13.36 6.52
C THR A 62 -17.51 12.88 6.52
N GLY A 63 -17.07 12.38 5.37
CA GLY A 63 -15.68 11.96 5.19
C GLY A 63 -15.15 12.31 3.81
N LEU A 64 -13.82 12.39 3.73
CA LEU A 64 -13.06 12.49 2.49
C LEU A 64 -12.35 11.16 2.23
N PHE A 65 -12.44 10.66 1.00
CA PHE A 65 -11.57 9.60 0.50
C PHE A 65 -10.66 10.18 -0.57
N ILE A 66 -9.34 10.09 -0.38
CA ILE A 66 -8.35 10.61 -1.33
C ILE A 66 -7.72 9.43 -2.07
N GLY A 67 -8.03 9.35 -3.36
CA GLY A 67 -7.46 8.40 -4.30
C GLY A 67 -6.25 8.97 -5.04
N GLY A 68 -5.95 8.42 -6.21
CA GLY A 68 -4.86 8.90 -7.07
C GLY A 68 -3.86 7.80 -7.43
N ARG A 69 -2.69 8.21 -7.93
CA ARG A 69 -1.57 7.32 -8.29
C ARG A 69 -0.22 7.82 -7.75
N ASP A 70 -0.25 8.77 -6.83
CA ASP A 70 0.93 9.31 -6.18
C ASP A 70 0.67 9.30 -4.68
N ALA A 71 1.50 8.57 -3.95
CA ALA A 71 1.35 8.42 -2.51
C ALA A 71 1.71 9.70 -1.75
N VAL A 72 2.73 10.43 -2.20
CA VAL A 72 3.20 11.64 -1.51
C VAL A 72 2.18 12.75 -1.71
N LEU A 73 1.72 12.94 -2.95
CA LEU A 73 0.65 13.90 -3.25
C LEU A 73 -0.63 13.58 -2.45
N ALA A 74 -1.05 12.31 -2.38
CA ALA A 74 -2.25 11.94 -1.65
C ALA A 74 -2.13 12.20 -0.13
N LEU A 75 -0.95 12.00 0.44
CA LEU A 75 -0.65 12.35 1.84
C LEU A 75 -0.59 13.87 2.06
N ASP A 76 -0.07 14.63 1.10
CA ASP A 76 -0.05 16.09 1.15
C ASP A 76 -1.46 16.67 1.06
N MET A 77 -2.34 16.06 0.25
CA MET A 77 -3.77 16.39 0.22
C MET A 77 -4.44 16.10 1.57
N MET A 78 -4.15 14.96 2.22
CA MET A 78 -4.66 14.67 3.57
C MET A 78 -4.17 15.68 4.61
N ASP A 79 -2.90 16.08 4.54
CA ASP A 79 -2.34 17.11 5.44
C ASP A 79 -3.01 18.47 5.21
N ALA A 80 -3.23 18.87 3.96
CA ALA A 80 -3.98 20.09 3.62
C ALA A 80 -5.42 20.05 4.16
N ALA A 81 -6.13 18.93 3.96
CA ALA A 81 -7.47 18.74 4.52
C ALA A 81 -7.47 18.84 6.05
N ARG A 82 -6.53 18.17 6.72
CA ARG A 82 -6.41 18.22 8.18
C ARG A 82 -6.15 19.64 8.70
N LYS A 83 -5.27 20.40 8.04
CA LYS A 83 -4.96 21.80 8.40
C LYS A 83 -6.12 22.76 8.15
N ALA A 84 -7.03 22.44 7.23
CA ALA A 84 -8.20 23.25 6.94
C ALA A 84 -9.30 23.14 8.01
N MET A 85 -9.28 22.08 8.84
CA MET A 85 -10.30 21.78 9.85
C MET A 85 -9.97 22.40 11.21
N PHE A 86 -11.01 22.77 11.96
CA PHE A 86 -10.90 23.25 13.33
C PHE A 86 -12.18 22.96 14.11
N ALA A 87 -12.06 22.78 15.43
CA ALA A 87 -13.21 22.47 16.27
C ALA A 87 -14.29 23.59 16.22
N PRO A 88 -15.59 23.25 16.24
CA PRO A 88 -16.15 21.89 16.35
C PRO A 88 -16.34 21.18 14.99
N PHE A 89 -15.87 21.75 13.89
CA PHE A 89 -16.10 21.24 12.53
C PHE A 89 -14.90 20.43 12.04
N THR A 90 -14.94 19.12 12.30
CA THR A 90 -13.91 18.18 11.85
C THR A 90 -14.57 16.98 11.16
N ILE A 91 -14.03 16.56 10.02
CA ILE A 91 -14.50 15.41 9.25
C ILE A 91 -13.37 14.39 9.10
N SER A 92 -13.72 13.12 8.87
CA SER A 92 -12.72 12.06 8.72
C SER A 92 -12.09 12.06 7.32
N VAL A 93 -10.85 11.60 7.21
CA VAL A 93 -10.14 11.47 5.93
C VAL A 93 -9.53 10.08 5.83
N MET A 94 -9.65 9.43 4.68
CA MET A 94 -8.95 8.19 4.35
C MET A 94 -8.19 8.36 3.04
N VAL A 95 -6.97 7.84 2.98
CA VAL A 95 -6.11 7.90 1.79
C VAL A 95 -5.80 6.49 1.32
N ASP A 96 -6.05 6.19 0.05
CA ASP A 96 -5.65 4.90 -0.55
C ASP A 96 -5.47 5.03 -2.07
N PRO A 97 -4.38 5.66 -2.56
CA PRO A 97 -4.20 5.95 -3.98
C PRO A 97 -4.14 4.68 -4.82
N SER A 98 -5.22 4.40 -5.56
CA SER A 98 -5.39 3.19 -6.38
C SER A 98 -5.20 1.90 -5.56
N GLY A 99 -5.62 1.89 -4.29
CA GLY A 99 -5.48 0.72 -3.43
C GLY A 99 -4.06 0.43 -2.95
N ALA A 100 -3.11 1.35 -3.14
CA ALA A 100 -1.70 1.08 -2.90
C ALA A 100 -1.35 0.92 -1.42
N PHE A 101 -1.99 1.66 -0.53
CA PHE A 101 -1.71 1.61 0.91
C PHE A 101 -2.22 0.30 1.49
N THR A 102 -3.46 -0.05 1.14
CA THR A 102 -4.07 -1.30 1.58
C THR A 102 -3.39 -2.53 0.98
N THR A 103 -2.91 -2.46 -0.27
CA THR A 103 -2.13 -3.55 -0.89
C THR A 103 -0.76 -3.71 -0.25
N ALA A 104 -0.04 -2.60 -0.02
CA ALA A 104 1.28 -2.63 0.60
C ALA A 104 1.23 -3.16 2.03
N GLY A 105 0.28 -2.67 2.85
CA GLY A 105 0.05 -3.17 4.19
C GLY A 105 -0.31 -4.65 4.21
N ALA A 106 -1.22 -5.09 3.33
CA ALA A 106 -1.58 -6.50 3.19
C ALA A 106 -0.39 -7.38 2.78
N MET A 107 0.46 -6.93 1.85
CA MET A 107 1.62 -7.68 1.40
C MET A 107 2.61 -7.92 2.54
N VAL A 108 2.96 -6.87 3.29
CA VAL A 108 3.86 -7.00 4.43
C VAL A 108 3.25 -7.91 5.51
N ALA A 109 1.99 -7.71 5.87
CA ALA A 109 1.32 -8.51 6.91
C ALA A 109 1.22 -10.00 6.54
N VAL A 110 0.91 -10.34 5.28
CA VAL A 110 0.85 -11.74 4.83
C VAL A 110 2.22 -12.39 4.82
N VAL A 111 3.27 -11.64 4.46
CA VAL A 111 4.67 -12.11 4.53
C VAL A 111 5.09 -12.35 5.98
N GLU A 112 4.79 -11.43 6.90
CA GLU A 112 5.06 -11.63 8.33
C GLU A 112 4.31 -12.84 8.89
N ARG A 113 3.06 -13.08 8.47
CA ARG A 113 2.32 -14.29 8.83
C ARG A 113 3.00 -15.55 8.33
N ALA A 114 3.48 -15.57 7.08
CA ALA A 114 4.21 -16.71 6.53
C ALA A 114 5.53 -16.98 7.30
N LEU A 115 6.15 -15.93 7.83
CA LEU A 115 7.37 -15.99 8.62
C LEU A 115 7.17 -16.34 10.09
N ARG A 116 5.97 -16.14 10.66
CA ARG A 116 5.72 -16.14 12.11
C ARG A 116 6.31 -17.33 12.88
N ARG A 117 6.32 -18.52 12.28
CA ARG A 117 6.87 -19.73 12.93
C ARG A 117 8.38 -19.69 13.11
N SER A 118 9.11 -19.11 12.16
CA SER A 118 10.57 -19.04 12.16
C SER A 118 11.11 -17.68 12.60
N HIS A 119 10.33 -16.61 12.40
CA HIS A 119 10.67 -15.22 12.74
C HIS A 119 9.48 -14.58 13.45
N PRO A 120 9.38 -14.72 14.79
CA PRO A 120 8.26 -14.17 15.56
C PRO A 120 8.17 -12.64 15.48
N ASP A 121 9.30 -11.96 15.26
CA ASP A 121 9.38 -10.51 15.03
C ASP A 121 9.10 -10.10 13.57
N GLY A 122 8.53 -11.00 12.76
CA GLY A 122 8.16 -10.73 11.37
C GLY A 122 9.37 -10.49 10.48
N ILE A 123 9.40 -9.33 9.81
CA ILE A 123 10.47 -8.96 8.86
C ILE A 123 11.62 -8.15 9.49
N LYS A 124 11.57 -7.90 10.80
CA LYS A 124 12.57 -7.09 11.49
C LYS A 124 13.98 -7.69 11.32
N GLY A 125 14.92 -6.86 10.86
CA GLY A 125 16.31 -7.23 10.62
C GLY A 125 16.57 -7.96 9.30
N LEU A 126 15.53 -8.44 8.61
CA LEU A 126 15.67 -9.20 7.37
C LEU A 126 16.07 -8.32 6.19
N ASN A 127 16.88 -8.88 5.29
CA ASN A 127 17.25 -8.29 4.01
C ASN A 127 16.09 -8.43 3.01
N LEU A 128 15.46 -7.30 2.69
CA LEU A 128 14.29 -7.26 1.82
C LEU A 128 14.59 -6.52 0.51
N LYS A 129 14.35 -7.17 -0.62
CA LYS A 129 14.54 -6.56 -1.96
C LYS A 129 13.17 -6.28 -2.60
N VAL A 130 12.96 -5.05 -3.06
CA VAL A 130 11.71 -4.63 -3.72
C VAL A 130 11.94 -4.36 -5.20
N PHE A 131 11.45 -5.26 -6.04
CA PHE A 131 11.41 -5.06 -7.49
C PHE A 131 10.14 -4.30 -7.87
N GLY A 132 10.24 -3.30 -8.76
CA GLY A 132 9.11 -2.42 -9.08
C GLY A 132 8.86 -1.32 -8.05
N ALA A 133 9.89 -0.95 -7.27
CA ALA A 133 9.84 0.09 -6.23
C ALA A 133 9.46 1.49 -6.73
N THR A 134 9.58 1.75 -8.04
CA THR A 134 9.14 3.02 -8.65
C THR A 134 7.62 3.13 -8.71
N GLY A 135 6.89 2.00 -8.69
CA GLY A 135 5.43 1.99 -8.52
C GLY A 135 4.98 2.42 -7.13
N VAL A 136 3.70 2.78 -7.00
CA VAL A 136 3.11 3.25 -5.73
C VAL A 136 3.12 2.14 -4.68
N VAL A 137 2.64 0.95 -5.04
CA VAL A 137 2.59 -0.22 -4.13
C VAL A 137 4.00 -0.60 -3.67
N GLY A 138 4.95 -0.76 -4.60
CA GLY A 138 6.32 -1.13 -4.26
C GLY A 138 7.01 -0.10 -3.38
N GLY A 139 6.85 1.18 -3.67
CA GLY A 139 7.41 2.25 -2.86
C GLY A 139 6.86 2.25 -1.42
N ILE A 140 5.53 2.14 -1.26
CA ILE A 140 4.92 2.14 0.07
C ILE A 140 5.17 0.84 0.83
N ALA A 141 5.21 -0.31 0.15
CA ALA A 141 5.62 -1.57 0.77
C ALA A 141 7.06 -1.49 1.30
N ALA A 142 7.96 -0.81 0.59
CA ALA A 142 9.31 -0.55 1.06
C ALA A 142 9.34 0.34 2.31
N VAL A 143 8.54 1.42 2.33
CA VAL A 143 8.42 2.30 3.51
C VAL A 143 7.89 1.53 4.71
N ILE A 144 6.79 0.79 4.55
CA ILE A 144 6.19 -0.04 5.62
C ILE A 144 7.21 -1.06 6.13
N ALA A 145 7.90 -1.76 5.22
CA ALA A 145 8.90 -2.74 5.60
C ALA A 145 10.08 -2.14 6.38
N ALA A 146 10.56 -0.97 5.97
CA ALA A 146 11.63 -0.26 6.67
C ALA A 146 11.18 0.23 8.05
N LEU A 147 9.95 0.75 8.18
CA LEU A 147 9.36 1.11 9.48
C LEU A 147 9.18 -0.11 10.40
N ALA A 148 8.89 -1.28 9.82
CA ALA A 148 8.86 -2.56 10.54
C ALA A 148 10.26 -3.11 10.89
N GLY A 149 11.33 -2.40 10.49
CA GLY A 149 12.71 -2.71 10.85
C GLY A 149 13.45 -3.63 9.87
N ALA A 150 12.93 -3.86 8.66
CA ALA A 150 13.66 -4.58 7.62
C ALA A 150 14.78 -3.73 7.00
N ARG A 151 15.82 -4.37 6.49
CA ARG A 151 16.88 -3.74 5.68
C ARG A 151 16.46 -3.77 4.22
N VAL A 152 15.88 -2.67 3.76
CA VAL A 152 15.20 -2.62 2.46
C VAL A 152 16.12 -2.09 1.35
N THR A 153 16.11 -2.76 0.19
CA THR A 153 16.74 -2.30 -1.05
C THR A 153 15.68 -2.10 -2.14
N LEU A 154 15.60 -0.90 -2.71
CA LEU A 154 14.80 -0.59 -3.88
C LEU A 154 15.57 -1.03 -5.13
N VAL A 155 14.97 -1.91 -5.93
CA VAL A 155 15.62 -2.48 -7.10
C VAL A 155 15.06 -1.87 -8.38
N SER A 156 15.95 -1.36 -9.22
CA SER A 156 15.66 -0.88 -10.57
C SER A 156 16.22 -1.83 -11.61
N HIS A 157 15.66 -1.81 -12.82
CA HIS A 157 16.19 -2.50 -14.00
C HIS A 157 16.63 -1.52 -15.10
N ARG A 158 16.63 -0.22 -14.80
CA ARG A 158 16.91 0.87 -15.74
C ARG A 158 17.85 1.92 -15.15
N GLY A 159 18.75 1.51 -14.25
CA GLY A 159 19.62 2.42 -13.51
C GLY A 159 18.96 3.01 -12.26
N LEU A 160 19.79 3.68 -11.46
CA LEU A 160 19.44 4.16 -10.12
C LEU A 160 18.59 5.45 -10.12
N SER A 161 18.56 6.18 -11.23
CA SER A 161 17.88 7.48 -11.35
C SER A 161 16.38 7.46 -11.02
N GLY A 162 15.72 6.30 -11.13
CA GLY A 162 14.32 6.13 -10.75
C GLY A 162 14.09 5.83 -9.26
N VAL A 163 15.07 5.25 -8.56
CA VAL A 163 14.91 4.77 -7.17
C VAL A 163 15.61 5.67 -6.15
N GLU A 164 16.74 6.29 -6.48
CA GLU A 164 17.44 7.20 -5.55
C GLU A 164 16.62 8.43 -5.16
N PRO A 165 15.94 9.13 -6.10
CA PRO A 165 15.09 10.26 -5.71
C PRO A 165 13.94 9.84 -4.79
N LYS A 166 13.35 8.65 -5.04
CA LYS A 166 12.28 8.11 -4.18
C LYS A 166 12.81 7.73 -2.80
N ALA A 167 13.99 7.12 -2.71
CA ALA A 167 14.63 6.81 -1.44
C ALA A 167 14.91 8.09 -0.63
N ALA A 168 15.44 9.13 -1.29
CA ALA A 168 15.69 10.43 -0.65
C ALA A 168 14.38 11.12 -0.19
N GLU A 169 13.32 11.05 -0.99
CA GLU A 169 12.00 11.55 -0.63
C GLU A 169 11.40 10.80 0.56
N PHE A 170 11.45 9.46 0.55
CA PHE A 170 10.94 8.64 1.64
C PHE A 170 11.73 8.82 2.93
N ARG A 171 13.05 9.03 2.84
CA ARG A 171 13.87 9.42 3.97
C ARG A 171 13.40 10.74 4.57
N ARG A 172 13.20 11.77 3.74
CA ARG A 172 12.72 13.09 4.18
C ARG A 172 11.32 13.01 4.78
N ARG A 173 10.40 12.26 4.18
CA ARG A 173 8.98 12.24 4.54
C ARG A 173 8.65 11.30 5.69
N PHE A 174 9.33 10.16 5.78
CA PHE A 174 9.00 9.08 6.70
C PHE A 174 10.14 8.68 7.65
N GLY A 175 11.34 9.27 7.49
CA GLY A 175 12.49 8.97 8.35
C GLY A 175 13.07 7.57 8.14
N VAL A 176 12.80 6.94 7.00
CA VAL A 176 13.31 5.60 6.65
C VAL A 176 14.60 5.66 5.85
N GLU A 177 15.50 4.70 6.06
CA GLU A 177 16.70 4.52 5.23
C GLU A 177 16.46 3.36 4.26
N LEU A 178 16.60 3.63 2.95
CA LEU A 178 16.38 2.67 1.88
C LEU A 178 17.61 2.62 0.98
N ALA A 179 18.19 1.43 0.80
CA ALA A 179 19.26 1.24 -0.16
C ALA A 179 18.69 1.23 -1.60
N CYS A 180 19.54 1.48 -2.60
CA CYS A 180 19.19 1.37 -4.01
C CYS A 180 20.16 0.43 -4.72
N ALA A 181 19.64 -0.37 -5.65
CA ALA A 181 20.45 -1.26 -6.48
C ALA A 181 19.93 -1.28 -7.92
N ASP A 182 20.85 -1.42 -8.88
CA ASP A 182 20.54 -1.63 -10.28
C ASP A 182 20.72 -3.10 -10.64
N ALA A 183 19.71 -3.68 -11.28
CA ALA A 183 19.64 -5.09 -11.68
C ALA A 183 19.07 -5.20 -13.11
N PRO A 184 19.81 -4.74 -14.13
CA PRO A 184 19.33 -4.67 -15.51
C PRO A 184 19.20 -6.05 -16.17
N ASP A 185 20.01 -7.02 -15.75
CA ASP A 185 20.08 -8.37 -16.31
C ASP A 185 20.05 -9.46 -15.21
N ASP A 186 20.03 -10.72 -15.64
CA ASP A 186 19.96 -11.86 -14.73
C ASP A 186 21.18 -12.02 -13.84
N ALA A 187 22.38 -11.69 -14.34
CA ALA A 187 23.60 -11.82 -13.54
C ALA A 187 23.59 -10.80 -12.38
N ALA A 188 23.17 -9.57 -12.65
CA ALA A 188 23.01 -8.55 -11.62
C ALA A 188 21.91 -8.90 -10.61
N ARG A 189 20.78 -9.49 -11.07
CA ARG A 189 19.72 -9.99 -10.18
C ARG A 189 20.22 -11.11 -9.28
N GLU A 190 20.95 -12.08 -9.84
CA GLU A 190 21.52 -13.22 -9.10
C GLU A 190 22.48 -12.75 -8.01
N ALA A 191 23.39 -11.82 -8.34
CA ALA A 191 24.30 -11.23 -7.37
C ALA A 191 23.55 -10.50 -6.24
N LEU A 192 22.54 -9.69 -6.59
CA LEU A 192 21.74 -8.94 -5.63
C LEU A 192 20.87 -9.84 -4.74
N LEU A 193 20.41 -10.98 -5.26
CA LEU A 193 19.57 -11.93 -4.53
C LEU A 193 20.35 -12.83 -3.57
N GLY A 194 21.69 -12.89 -3.68
CA GLY A 194 22.51 -13.77 -2.85
C GLY A 194 22.36 -13.57 -1.33
N ASP A 195 22.01 -12.36 -0.89
CA ASP A 195 21.74 -12.04 0.52
C ASP A 195 20.26 -11.77 0.83
N ALA A 196 19.37 -11.93 -0.14
CA ALA A 196 17.94 -11.68 0.02
C ALA A 196 17.27 -12.75 0.88
N GLU A 197 16.54 -12.30 1.90
CA GLU A 197 15.72 -13.15 2.77
C GLU A 197 14.24 -12.99 2.43
N VAL A 198 13.83 -11.80 1.99
CA VAL A 198 12.49 -11.50 1.50
C VAL A 198 12.57 -10.76 0.16
N VAL A 199 11.70 -11.13 -0.77
CA VAL A 199 11.61 -10.47 -2.08
C VAL A 199 10.17 -10.07 -2.36
N PHE A 200 9.96 -8.80 -2.72
CA PHE A 200 8.69 -8.27 -3.21
C PHE A 200 8.75 -8.01 -4.71
N GLY A 201 7.86 -8.66 -5.46
CA GLY A 201 7.59 -8.42 -6.87
C GLY A 201 6.43 -7.46 -7.04
N CYS A 202 6.73 -6.19 -7.30
CA CYS A 202 5.75 -5.10 -7.46
C CYS A 202 5.76 -4.52 -8.88
N GLY A 203 6.01 -5.38 -9.88
CA GLY A 203 6.10 -5.00 -11.28
C GLY A 203 4.76 -4.70 -11.93
N ARG A 204 4.81 -4.41 -13.24
CA ARG A 204 3.62 -4.24 -14.07
C ARG A 204 2.89 -5.57 -14.24
N ALA A 205 1.58 -5.50 -14.40
CA ALA A 205 0.77 -6.67 -14.71
C ALA A 205 1.26 -7.38 -15.98
N GLY A 206 1.33 -8.71 -15.96
CA GLY A 206 1.74 -9.54 -17.09
C GLY A 206 3.23 -9.43 -17.45
N VAL A 207 4.08 -8.99 -16.51
CA VAL A 207 5.52 -8.90 -16.73
C VAL A 207 6.23 -9.73 -15.67
N GLN A 208 6.95 -10.76 -16.10
CA GLN A 208 7.85 -11.52 -15.24
C GLN A 208 9.14 -10.72 -14.98
N ILE A 209 9.48 -10.54 -13.70
CA ILE A 209 10.64 -9.78 -13.23
C ILE A 209 11.76 -10.71 -12.77
N LEU A 210 11.39 -11.83 -12.13
CA LEU A 210 12.32 -12.83 -11.61
C LEU A 210 11.99 -14.20 -12.18
N SER A 211 13.01 -14.84 -12.74
CA SER A 211 12.95 -16.23 -13.20
C SER A 211 13.25 -17.22 -12.08
N ALA A 212 12.93 -18.50 -12.33
CA ALA A 212 13.34 -19.60 -11.46
C ALA A 212 14.86 -19.66 -11.28
N ARG A 213 15.63 -19.28 -12.31
CA ARG A 213 17.09 -19.18 -12.26
C ARG A 213 17.52 -18.09 -11.25
N ASN A 214 16.89 -16.92 -11.27
CA ASN A 214 17.22 -15.86 -10.31
C ASN A 214 16.88 -16.29 -8.87
N LEU A 215 15.72 -16.91 -8.66
CA LEU A 215 15.34 -17.43 -7.35
C LEU A 215 16.29 -18.52 -6.84
N ALA A 216 16.83 -19.35 -7.74
CA ALA A 216 17.79 -20.37 -7.36
C ALA A 216 19.11 -19.81 -6.80
N ALA A 217 19.47 -18.56 -7.15
CA ALA A 217 20.62 -17.84 -6.59
C ALA A 217 20.35 -17.24 -5.21
N ALA A 218 19.08 -17.10 -4.81
CA ALA A 218 18.67 -16.55 -3.52
C ALA A 218 18.82 -17.58 -2.40
N GLY A 219 20.08 -17.89 -2.03
CA GLY A 219 20.42 -18.97 -1.09
C GLY A 219 19.86 -18.81 0.34
N ARG A 220 19.40 -17.61 0.69
CA ARG A 220 18.82 -17.26 2.02
C ARG A 220 17.33 -16.97 1.97
N LEU A 221 16.68 -17.18 0.82
CA LEU A 221 15.29 -16.78 0.61
C LEU A 221 14.34 -17.53 1.56
N LEU A 222 13.55 -16.75 2.29
CA LEU A 222 12.49 -17.22 3.18
C LEU A 222 11.13 -17.04 2.53
N VAL A 223 10.87 -15.87 1.92
CA VAL A 223 9.58 -15.55 1.29
C VAL A 223 9.77 -14.76 0.00
N ALA A 224 9.08 -15.18 -1.07
CA ALA A 224 8.88 -14.37 -2.27
C ALA A 224 7.38 -14.00 -2.39
N ALA A 225 7.08 -12.71 -2.40
CA ALA A 225 5.72 -12.20 -2.53
C ALA A 225 5.54 -11.47 -3.86
N ASP A 226 4.46 -11.76 -4.58
CA ASP A 226 4.18 -11.18 -5.89
C ASP A 226 2.75 -10.61 -5.92
N ILE A 227 2.60 -9.35 -6.34
CA ILE A 227 1.29 -8.71 -6.50
C ILE A 227 0.75 -8.81 -7.92
N ASN A 228 1.49 -9.40 -8.87
CA ASN A 228 1.01 -9.59 -10.22
C ASN A 228 0.01 -10.75 -10.31
N ALA A 229 -1.26 -10.42 -10.53
CA ALA A 229 -2.32 -11.41 -10.74
C ALA A 229 -2.50 -11.80 -12.23
N VAL A 230 -1.80 -11.13 -13.15
CA VAL A 230 -1.95 -11.30 -14.60
C VAL A 230 -0.80 -12.16 -15.13
N PRO A 231 -1.07 -13.30 -15.81
CA PRO A 231 -0.02 -14.13 -16.39
C PRO A 231 0.83 -13.40 -17.46
N PRO A 232 2.14 -13.70 -17.56
CA PRO A 232 2.92 -14.55 -16.64
C PRO A 232 3.09 -13.88 -15.26
N PRO A 233 3.30 -14.65 -14.16
CA PRO A 233 3.55 -14.09 -12.84
C PRO A 233 4.79 -13.20 -12.84
N GLY A 234 4.84 -12.23 -11.94
CA GLY A 234 5.99 -11.36 -11.72
C GLY A 234 7.20 -12.11 -11.16
N ILE A 235 6.96 -13.09 -10.29
CA ILE A 235 7.98 -14.01 -9.80
C ILE A 235 7.62 -15.41 -10.27
N GLU A 236 8.47 -16.00 -11.10
CA GLU A 236 8.28 -17.36 -11.58
C GLU A 236 8.21 -18.35 -10.42
N GLY A 237 7.23 -19.26 -10.45
CA GLY A 237 7.01 -20.23 -9.38
C GLY A 237 6.16 -19.73 -8.21
N VAL A 238 5.79 -18.44 -8.17
CA VAL A 238 4.78 -17.92 -7.24
C VAL A 238 3.42 -17.89 -7.94
N GLY A 239 2.54 -18.82 -7.58
CA GLY A 239 1.17 -18.88 -8.05
C GLY A 239 0.31 -17.78 -7.43
N PRO A 240 -0.72 -17.26 -8.13
CA PRO A 240 -1.52 -16.14 -7.64
C PRO A 240 -2.29 -16.44 -6.34
N LYS A 241 -2.57 -17.71 -6.04
CA LYS A 241 -3.25 -18.14 -4.81
C LYS A 241 -2.29 -18.62 -3.71
N ASP A 242 -0.97 -18.62 -3.98
CA ASP A 242 -0.01 -19.11 -3.01
C ASP A 242 -0.06 -18.30 -1.74
N ASN A 243 -0.03 -18.98 -0.60
CA ASN A 243 -0.18 -18.37 0.69
C ASN A 243 0.73 -19.08 1.71
N GLY A 244 2.03 -18.87 1.56
CA GLY A 244 3.03 -19.66 2.26
C GLY A 244 3.24 -21.04 1.62
N THR A 245 2.97 -21.18 0.32
CA THR A 245 3.21 -22.42 -0.43
C THR A 245 4.71 -22.58 -0.67
N PRO A 246 5.33 -23.77 -0.49
CA PRO A 246 6.74 -23.97 -0.82
C PRO A 246 7.09 -23.55 -2.25
N LEU A 247 8.17 -22.77 -2.42
CA LEU A 247 8.65 -22.39 -3.74
C LEU A 247 9.21 -23.62 -4.50
N PRO A 248 9.15 -23.63 -5.84
CA PRO A 248 9.87 -24.61 -6.64
C PRO A 248 11.36 -24.62 -6.26
N GLY A 249 11.90 -25.81 -6.00
CA GLY A 249 13.26 -25.98 -5.47
C GLY A 249 13.37 -25.98 -3.94
N GLY A 250 12.26 -25.84 -3.22
CA GLY A 250 12.15 -26.10 -1.77
C GLY A 250 12.76 -25.04 -0.85
N ARG A 251 13.19 -23.90 -1.39
CA ARG A 251 13.82 -22.80 -0.62
C ARG A 251 12.83 -21.66 -0.41
N GLY A 252 12.31 -21.56 0.81
CA GLY A 252 11.33 -20.54 1.18
C GLY A 252 9.93 -20.83 0.63
N VAL A 253 9.04 -19.85 0.79
CA VAL A 253 7.63 -19.94 0.41
C VAL A 253 7.19 -18.78 -0.47
N GLY A 254 6.22 -19.04 -1.34
CA GLY A 254 5.56 -18.08 -2.21
C GLY A 254 4.30 -17.49 -1.57
N VAL A 255 4.07 -16.21 -1.82
CA VAL A 255 2.83 -15.50 -1.50
C VAL A 255 2.35 -14.78 -2.75
N GLY A 256 1.18 -15.16 -3.26
CA GLY A 256 0.63 -14.65 -4.51
C GLY A 256 -0.35 -13.49 -4.35
N ALA A 257 -0.64 -12.86 -5.48
CA ALA A 257 -1.44 -11.63 -5.58
C ALA A 257 -2.86 -11.77 -5.02
N LEU A 258 -3.51 -12.92 -5.16
CA LEU A 258 -4.87 -13.15 -4.64
C LEU A 258 -4.88 -13.44 -3.14
N ALA A 259 -3.81 -14.03 -2.59
CA ALA A 259 -3.66 -14.20 -1.15
C ALA A 259 -3.48 -12.83 -0.46
N ILE A 260 -2.65 -11.97 -1.06
CA ILE A 260 -2.49 -10.56 -0.64
C ILE A 260 -3.81 -9.80 -0.85
N GLY A 261 -4.43 -9.94 -2.02
CA GLY A 261 -5.68 -9.28 -2.40
C GLY A 261 -6.85 -9.59 -1.46
N ALA A 262 -6.93 -10.82 -0.96
CA ALA A 262 -7.96 -11.21 0.02
C ALA A 262 -7.83 -10.45 1.34
N VAL A 263 -6.60 -10.20 1.82
CA VAL A 263 -6.35 -9.37 3.01
C VAL A 263 -6.59 -7.90 2.67
N LYS A 264 -6.07 -7.40 1.54
CA LYS A 264 -6.26 -6.02 1.07
C LYS A 264 -7.72 -5.61 1.03
N PHE A 265 -8.58 -6.45 0.47
CA PHE A 265 -10.03 -6.21 0.39
C PHE A 265 -10.63 -5.98 1.78
N ARG A 266 -10.33 -6.87 2.72
CA ARG A 266 -10.79 -6.79 4.11
C ARG A 266 -10.23 -5.56 4.83
N VAL A 267 -8.99 -5.18 4.56
CA VAL A 267 -8.35 -3.97 5.13
C VAL A 267 -9.09 -2.72 4.67
N GLN A 268 -9.30 -2.54 3.36
CA GLN A 268 -9.97 -1.34 2.86
C GLN A 268 -11.40 -1.24 3.40
N HIS A 269 -12.14 -2.36 3.44
CA HIS A 269 -13.47 -2.39 4.06
C HIS A 269 -13.41 -2.01 5.55
N ALA A 270 -12.46 -2.57 6.31
CA ALA A 270 -12.32 -2.27 7.74
C ALA A 270 -12.00 -0.80 7.99
N LEU A 271 -11.15 -0.17 7.17
CA LEU A 271 -10.84 1.26 7.27
C LEU A 271 -12.06 2.14 6.95
N LEU A 272 -12.84 1.80 5.91
CA LEU A 272 -14.09 2.50 5.58
C LEU A 272 -15.12 2.38 6.70
N THR A 273 -15.30 1.17 7.26
CA THR A 273 -16.18 0.96 8.43
C THR A 273 -15.70 1.74 9.65
N ARG A 274 -14.38 1.79 9.92
CA ARG A 274 -13.81 2.58 11.01
C ARG A 274 -14.09 4.07 10.80
N LEU A 275 -13.94 4.56 9.58
CA LEU A 275 -14.23 5.95 9.21
C LEU A 275 -15.73 6.29 9.41
N ALA A 276 -16.64 5.36 9.09
CA ALA A 276 -18.08 5.53 9.29
C ALA A 276 -18.53 5.48 10.77
N ALA A 277 -17.87 4.63 11.57
CA ALA A 277 -18.20 4.41 12.97
C ALA A 277 -17.55 5.45 13.92
N ALA A 278 -16.60 6.24 13.42
CA ALA A 278 -15.87 7.21 14.20
C ALA A 278 -16.79 8.32 14.76
N LYS A 279 -16.69 8.58 16.06
CA LYS A 279 -17.41 9.68 16.73
C LYS A 279 -16.68 11.02 16.64
N THR A 280 -15.40 10.98 16.33
CA THR A 280 -14.50 12.11 16.13
C THR A 280 -13.74 11.90 14.83
N ALA A 281 -13.28 12.97 14.19
CA ALA A 281 -12.50 12.86 12.97
C ALA A 281 -11.30 11.90 13.12
N VAL A 282 -11.18 10.97 12.19
CA VAL A 282 -10.02 10.07 12.04
C VAL A 282 -9.35 10.33 10.71
N TYR A 283 -8.02 10.22 10.68
CA TYR A 283 -7.21 10.41 9.48
C TYR A 283 -6.46 9.10 9.24
N LEU A 284 -6.86 8.35 8.21
CA LEU A 284 -6.41 6.98 7.96
C LEU A 284 -5.48 6.93 6.75
N ASP A 285 -4.24 6.45 6.96
CA ASP A 285 -3.23 6.33 5.92
C ASP A 285 -2.62 4.91 5.83
N PHE A 286 -1.42 4.78 5.25
CA PHE A 286 -0.75 3.50 5.07
C PHE A 286 -0.31 2.85 6.39
N CYS A 287 -0.09 3.61 7.46
CA CYS A 287 0.19 3.07 8.79
C CYS A 287 -1.06 2.38 9.34
N ASP A 288 -2.22 3.05 9.29
CA ASP A 288 -3.49 2.44 9.70
C ASP A 288 -3.85 1.22 8.84
N ALA A 289 -3.55 1.27 7.54
CA ALA A 289 -3.74 0.13 6.64
C ALA A 289 -2.85 -1.05 7.02
N TYR A 290 -1.60 -0.81 7.40
CA TYR A 290 -0.69 -1.87 7.84
C TYR A 290 -1.11 -2.48 9.19
N ASP A 291 -1.51 -1.66 10.16
CA ASP A 291 -1.99 -2.14 11.45
C ASP A 291 -3.26 -2.99 11.29
N ALA A 292 -4.21 -2.53 10.49
CA ALA A 292 -5.40 -3.30 10.16
C ALA A 292 -5.03 -4.60 9.41
N ALA A 293 -4.05 -4.55 8.50
CA ALA A 293 -3.59 -5.73 7.77
C ALA A 293 -2.99 -6.80 8.70
N ARG A 294 -2.18 -6.41 9.70
CA ARG A 294 -1.64 -7.34 10.71
C ARG A 294 -2.73 -8.01 11.52
N GLN A 295 -3.77 -7.27 11.92
CA GLN A 295 -4.92 -7.85 12.64
C GLN A 295 -5.73 -8.82 11.76
N ILE A 296 -5.90 -8.49 10.48
CA ILE A 296 -6.74 -9.23 9.52
C ILE A 296 -6.06 -10.46 8.95
N ALA A 297 -4.76 -10.38 8.66
CA ALA A 297 -3.96 -11.51 8.20
C ALA A 297 -3.92 -12.59 9.29
N GLY A 298 -4.02 -12.19 10.56
CA GLY A 298 -3.79 -13.06 11.71
C GLY A 298 -2.37 -13.53 11.69
#